data_AF-A0A7K4B1F3-F1
#
_entry.id   AF-A0A7K4B1F3-F1
#
_cell.length_a   1.000
_cell.length_b   1.000
_cell.length_c   1.000
_cell.angle_alpha   90.00
_cell.angle_beta   90.00
_cell.angle_gamma   90.00
#
_symmetry.space_group_name_H-M   'P 1'
#
loop_
_entity.id
_entity.type
_entity.pdbx_description
1 polymer ?
#
loop_
_entity_poly.entity_id
_entity_poly.type
_entity_poly.pdbx_seq_one_letter_code
_entity_poly.pdbx_strand_id
1 'polypeptide(L)'
;MRRENAESTSHGSLLMVVIVVIACIILLAFLLGFFNIFANNDSLAPPHIKIIGINHGKKYVSQVIIRSYSSEELENDLLRAKIFVNDEELLACINTLNGHNFISTRHFGVQYIGGSGCRDLYFSPRESIIIDLKNGYIRPGDKVTLYIYQKYDGEIFLPLPTNLLDRHYMARYLKEFVYKDMEGYRLYSEHQFIA
;
A
#
# COMPACT_ATOMS: atom_id res chain seq x y z
N MET A 1 -70.49 11.53 -14.86
CA MET A 1 -69.11 11.65 -15.38
C MET A 1 -68.22 12.04 -14.21
N ARG A 2 -67.64 11.04 -13.50
CA ARG A 2 -66.92 11.22 -12.24
C ARG A 2 -65.44 11.42 -12.58
N ARG A 3 -64.84 12.53 -12.14
CA ARG A 3 -63.43 12.87 -12.42
C ARG A 3 -62.50 11.98 -11.58
N GLU A 4 -61.79 11.06 -12.23
CA GLU A 4 -60.74 10.20 -11.64
C GLU A 4 -59.34 10.82 -11.80
N ASN A 5 -59.20 12.13 -11.60
CA ASN A 5 -57.93 12.84 -11.86
C ASN A 5 -57.19 13.29 -10.58
N ALA A 6 -57.57 12.81 -9.40
CA ALA A 6 -57.04 13.29 -8.11
C ALA A 6 -56.13 12.30 -7.36
N GLU A 7 -56.06 11.02 -7.76
CA GLU A 7 -55.23 10.02 -7.05
C GLU A 7 -53.80 9.92 -7.59
N SER A 8 -53.55 10.13 -8.89
CA SER A 8 -52.20 10.05 -9.48
C SER A 8 -51.24 11.10 -8.88
N THR A 9 -51.73 12.31 -8.61
CA THR A 9 -50.91 13.45 -8.16
C THR A 9 -50.47 13.31 -6.70
N SER A 10 -51.32 12.73 -5.85
CA SER A 10 -50.99 12.50 -4.44
C SER A 10 -49.95 11.40 -4.27
N HIS A 11 -50.05 10.32 -5.05
CA HIS A 11 -49.07 9.22 -5.02
C HIS A 11 -47.69 9.66 -5.54
N GLY A 12 -47.65 10.45 -6.62
CA GLY A 12 -46.40 11.02 -7.15
C GLY A 12 -45.74 12.01 -6.18
N SER A 13 -46.53 12.83 -5.49
CA SER A 13 -46.02 13.77 -4.50
C SER A 13 -45.45 13.06 -3.27
N LEU A 14 -46.13 12.01 -2.79
CA LEU A 14 -45.64 11.17 -1.68
C LEU A 14 -44.30 10.51 -2.03
N LEU A 15 -44.19 9.94 -3.24
CA LEU A 15 -42.96 9.31 -3.71
C LEU A 15 -41.79 10.31 -3.75
N MET A 16 -42.03 11.52 -4.26
CA MET A 16 -41.00 12.56 -4.34
C MET A 16 -40.50 12.98 -2.96
N VAL A 17 -41.40 13.16 -1.98
CA VAL A 17 -41.03 13.47 -0.61
C VAL A 17 -40.17 12.36 -0.01
N VAL A 18 -40.55 11.09 -0.20
CA VAL A 18 -39.77 9.95 0.31
C VAL A 18 -38.37 9.91 -0.31
N ILE A 19 -38.23 10.11 -1.62
CA ILE A 19 -36.94 10.14 -2.30
C ILE A 19 -36.08 11.29 -1.78
N VAL A 20 -36.64 12.48 -1.61
CA VAL A 20 -35.91 13.65 -1.09
C VAL A 20 -35.47 13.43 0.35
N VAL A 21 -36.31 12.84 1.20
CA VAL A 21 -35.94 12.52 2.58
C VAL A 21 -34.80 11.50 2.60
N ILE A 22 -34.87 10.45 1.79
CA ILE A 22 -33.78 9.46 1.67
C ILE A 22 -32.49 10.13 1.17
N ALA A 23 -32.57 10.97 0.13
CA ALA A 23 -31.41 11.69 -0.39
C ALA A 23 -30.79 12.64 0.65
N CYS A 24 -31.60 13.35 1.43
CA CYS A 24 -31.14 14.20 2.53
C CYS A 24 -30.48 13.38 3.64
N ILE A 25 -31.01 12.20 3.99
CA ILE A 25 -30.39 11.32 4.98
C ILE A 25 -29.04 10.79 4.47
N ILE A 26 -28.95 10.39 3.20
CA ILE A 26 -27.69 9.94 2.59
C ILE A 26 -26.67 11.09 2.57
N LEU A 27 -27.10 12.30 2.17
CA LEU A 27 -26.25 13.49 2.15
C LEU A 27 -25.78 13.86 3.56
N LEU A 28 -26.67 13.84 4.56
CA LEU A 28 -26.33 14.12 5.95
C LEU A 28 -25.35 13.07 6.50
N ALA A 29 -25.59 11.78 6.25
CA ALA A 29 -24.67 10.72 6.63
C ALA A 29 -23.29 10.86 5.96
N PHE A 30 -23.24 11.34 4.72
CA PHE A 30 -22.01 11.68 4.02
C PHE A 30 -21.30 12.90 4.66
N LEU A 31 -22.02 13.98 4.96
CA LEU A 31 -21.47 15.18 5.61
C LEU A 31 -20.97 14.91 7.04
N LEU A 32 -21.62 13.99 7.76
CA LEU A 32 -21.22 13.55 9.10
C LEU A 32 -20.10 12.49 9.07
N GLY A 33 -19.63 12.09 7.88
CA GLY A 33 -18.50 11.16 7.73
C GLY A 33 -18.83 9.69 8.00
N PHE A 34 -20.11 9.30 8.08
CA PHE A 34 -20.49 7.89 8.19
C PHE A 34 -20.14 7.08 6.94
N PHE A 35 -20.15 7.75 5.77
CA PHE A 35 -19.61 7.20 4.54
C PHE A 35 -18.17 7.68 4.36
N ASN A 36 -17.21 6.85 4.75
CA ASN A 36 -15.80 7.07 4.51
C ASN A 36 -15.44 6.74 3.04
N ILE A 37 -16.11 7.37 2.08
CA ILE A 37 -15.88 7.14 0.63
C ILE A 37 -14.52 7.73 0.20
N PHE A 38 -14.00 8.70 0.97
CA PHE A 38 -12.68 9.29 0.83
C PHE A 38 -11.76 8.91 2.00
N ALA A 39 -11.88 7.70 2.54
CA ALA A 39 -10.79 7.12 3.31
C ALA A 39 -9.61 6.88 2.35
N ASN A 40 -8.95 7.96 1.96
CA ASN A 40 -7.79 7.97 1.10
C ASN A 40 -6.66 7.35 1.92
N ASN A 41 -6.48 6.05 1.77
CA ASN A 41 -5.14 5.51 1.92
C ASN A 41 -4.35 6.13 0.75
N ASP A 42 -3.48 7.10 1.03
CA ASP A 42 -2.52 7.68 0.06
C ASP A 42 -1.43 6.68 -0.37
N SER A 43 -1.81 5.41 -0.42
CA SER A 43 -1.05 4.26 -0.86
C SER A 43 -1.21 4.12 -2.36
N LEU A 44 -0.10 3.97 -3.05
CA LEU A 44 -0.02 3.77 -4.49
C LEU A 44 -0.31 2.31 -4.88
N ALA A 45 -0.17 1.39 -3.93
CA ALA A 45 -0.44 -0.03 -4.14
C ALA A 45 -1.15 -0.65 -2.92
N PRO A 46 -1.91 -1.74 -3.12
CA PRO A 46 -2.50 -2.50 -2.03
C PRO A 46 -1.42 -3.14 -1.12
N PRO A 47 -1.67 -3.29 0.19
CA PRO A 47 -0.67 -3.80 1.14
C PRO A 47 -0.63 -5.34 1.19
N HIS A 48 -0.23 -5.99 0.09
CA HIS A 48 -0.07 -7.45 0.02
C HIS A 48 1.07 -7.97 0.89
N ILE A 49 2.12 -7.18 1.07
CA ILE A 49 3.22 -7.46 1.99
C ILE A 49 3.29 -6.30 2.97
N LYS A 50 3.21 -6.61 4.26
CA LYS A 50 3.07 -5.60 5.33
C LYS A 50 4.24 -5.66 6.29
N ILE A 51 4.62 -4.49 6.79
CA ILE A 51 5.45 -4.39 8.00
C ILE A 51 4.56 -4.81 9.18
N ILE A 52 5.00 -5.84 9.92
CA ILE A 52 4.29 -6.34 11.11
C ILE A 52 5.00 -5.94 12.41
N GLY A 53 6.20 -5.38 12.31
CA GLY A 53 6.93 -4.86 13.45
C GLY A 53 8.27 -4.28 13.05
N ILE A 54 8.76 -3.37 13.89
CA ILE A 54 10.12 -2.83 13.81
C ILE A 54 10.76 -3.03 15.18
N ASN A 55 11.96 -3.60 15.20
CA ASN A 55 12.70 -3.84 16.42
C ASN A 55 13.86 -2.84 16.53
N HIS A 56 13.80 -2.00 17.58
CA HIS A 56 14.78 -0.97 17.91
C HIS A 56 15.98 -1.49 18.72
N GLY A 57 15.84 -2.65 19.38
CA GLY A 57 16.84 -3.23 20.28
C GLY A 57 17.36 -2.24 21.34
N LYS A 58 18.56 -2.51 21.89
CA LYS A 58 19.25 -1.62 22.85
C LYS A 58 20.30 -0.70 22.21
N LYS A 59 20.58 -0.86 20.92
CA LYS A 59 21.67 -0.18 20.19
C LYS A 59 21.18 0.52 18.91
N TYR A 60 19.93 0.99 18.89
CA TYR A 60 19.29 1.53 17.67
C TYR A 60 19.35 0.53 16.52
N VAL A 61 19.06 -0.73 16.82
CA VAL A 61 18.87 -1.76 15.80
C VAL A 61 17.72 -1.30 14.90
N SER A 62 17.83 -1.50 13.60
CA SER A 62 16.79 -1.09 12.65
C SER A 62 16.32 -2.32 11.88
N GLN A 63 15.66 -3.24 12.60
CA GLN A 63 15.14 -4.47 12.04
C GLN A 63 13.68 -4.29 11.63
N VAL A 64 13.40 -4.40 10.34
CA VAL A 64 12.05 -4.34 9.78
C VAL A 64 11.55 -5.77 9.54
N ILE A 65 10.42 -6.13 10.15
CA ILE A 65 9.81 -7.44 9.99
C ILE A 65 8.62 -7.31 9.04
N ILE A 66 8.68 -8.01 7.92
CA ILE A 66 7.63 -8.01 6.89
C ILE A 66 6.96 -9.37 6.80
N ARG A 67 5.67 -9.40 6.42
CA ARG A 67 4.88 -10.62 6.25
C ARG A 67 4.05 -10.57 4.98
N SER A 68 3.98 -11.71 4.29
CA SER A 68 3.12 -11.88 3.12
C SER A 68 1.66 -12.12 3.56
N TYR A 69 0.77 -11.31 3.02
CA TYR A 69 -0.69 -11.46 3.06
C TYR A 69 -1.27 -11.71 1.66
N SER A 70 -0.41 -11.99 0.67
CA SER A 70 -0.83 -12.47 -0.64
C SER A 70 -1.59 -13.80 -0.50
N SER A 71 -2.54 -14.05 -1.39
CA SER A 71 -3.19 -15.35 -1.54
C SER A 71 -2.33 -16.35 -2.30
N GLU A 72 -1.33 -15.86 -3.03
CA GLU A 72 -0.45 -16.63 -3.90
C GLU A 72 0.99 -16.62 -3.38
N GLU A 73 1.74 -17.66 -3.75
CA GLU A 73 3.18 -17.70 -3.54
C GLU A 73 3.89 -16.74 -4.49
N LEU A 74 4.86 -15.99 -3.97
CA LEU A 74 5.60 -15.00 -4.76
C LEU A 74 7.04 -15.46 -4.91
N GLU A 75 7.55 -15.52 -6.13
CA GLU A 75 8.96 -15.89 -6.36
C GLU A 75 9.89 -14.80 -5.80
N ASN A 76 10.71 -15.18 -4.83
CA ASN A 76 11.56 -14.26 -4.07
C ASN A 76 12.54 -13.47 -4.95
N ASP A 77 13.06 -14.12 -6.00
CA ASP A 77 14.01 -13.51 -6.94
C ASP A 77 13.39 -12.45 -7.85
N LEU A 78 12.07 -12.45 -7.97
CA LEU A 78 11.33 -11.45 -8.71
C LEU A 78 10.91 -10.27 -7.84
N LEU A 79 11.17 -10.31 -6.52
CA LEU A 79 10.77 -9.28 -5.59
C LEU A 79 11.94 -8.37 -5.21
N ARG A 80 11.70 -7.06 -5.20
CA ARG A 80 12.63 -6.03 -4.69
C ARG A 80 11.95 -5.21 -3.61
N ALA A 81 12.75 -4.63 -2.73
CA ALA A 81 12.24 -3.75 -1.71
C ALA A 81 12.98 -2.41 -1.67
N LYS A 82 12.22 -1.35 -1.43
CA LYS A 82 12.73 -0.04 -0.99
C LYS A 82 12.06 0.34 0.31
N ILE A 83 12.82 0.99 1.18
CA ILE A 83 12.35 1.45 2.48
C ILE A 83 12.57 2.95 2.56
N PHE A 84 11.54 3.67 2.98
CA PHE A 84 11.58 5.09 3.23
C PHE A 84 11.33 5.34 4.72
N VAL A 85 12.02 6.32 5.29
CA VAL A 85 11.85 6.77 6.67
C VAL A 85 11.53 8.25 6.64
N ASN A 86 10.39 8.65 7.18
CA ASN A 86 9.89 10.03 7.14
C ASN A 86 9.92 10.64 5.72
N ASP A 87 9.48 9.84 4.74
CA ASP A 87 9.45 10.17 3.30
C ASP A 87 10.83 10.30 2.61
N GLU A 88 11.93 10.00 3.31
CA GLU A 88 13.27 9.90 2.72
C GLU A 88 13.63 8.46 2.35
N GLU A 89 14.07 8.24 1.11
CA GLU A 89 14.51 6.92 0.64
C GLU A 89 15.80 6.52 1.35
N LEU A 90 15.81 5.37 2.02
CA LEU A 90 17.04 4.81 2.55
C LEU A 90 17.90 4.30 1.40
N LEU A 91 19.23 4.44 1.53
CA LEU A 91 20.21 3.80 0.64
C LEU A 91 20.25 2.26 0.77
N ALA A 92 19.25 1.68 1.43
CA ALA A 92 19.05 0.25 1.63
C ALA A 92 18.59 -0.41 0.31
N CYS A 93 19.54 -0.82 -0.54
CA CYS A 93 19.23 -1.47 -1.80
C CYS A 93 18.94 -2.97 -1.60
N ILE A 94 17.68 -3.39 -1.78
CA ILE A 94 17.26 -4.79 -1.71
C ILE A 94 16.78 -5.23 -3.09
N ASN A 95 17.68 -5.88 -3.84
CA ASN A 95 17.46 -6.25 -5.24
C ASN A 95 16.83 -7.64 -5.45
N THR A 96 16.72 -8.43 -4.38
CA THR A 96 16.04 -9.72 -4.31
C THR A 96 15.57 -9.93 -2.87
N LEU A 97 14.42 -10.59 -2.66
CA LEU A 97 14.00 -11.08 -1.35
C LEU A 97 14.46 -12.51 -1.07
N ASN A 98 15.15 -13.16 -2.02
CA ASN A 98 15.77 -14.46 -1.81
C ASN A 98 17.01 -14.31 -0.94
N GLY A 99 17.02 -14.96 0.22
CA GLY A 99 18.10 -14.85 1.21
C GLY A 99 19.45 -15.35 0.70
N HIS A 100 19.46 -16.40 -0.13
CA HIS A 100 20.69 -16.92 -0.72
C HIS A 100 21.25 -15.95 -1.76
N ASN A 101 20.42 -15.51 -2.70
CA ASN A 101 20.86 -14.63 -3.78
C ASN A 101 21.18 -13.23 -3.27
N PHE A 102 20.51 -12.76 -2.21
CA PHE A 102 20.80 -11.47 -1.57
C PHE A 102 22.26 -11.37 -1.11
N ILE A 103 22.85 -12.43 -0.54
CA ILE A 103 24.25 -12.47 -0.08
C ILE A 103 25.23 -12.19 -1.22
N SER A 104 24.89 -12.61 -2.45
CA SER A 104 25.72 -12.41 -3.63
C SER A 104 25.65 -10.98 -4.20
N THR A 105 24.72 -10.15 -3.70
CA THR A 105 24.53 -8.78 -4.18
C THR A 105 25.38 -7.76 -3.40
N ARG A 106 25.59 -6.60 -4.00
CA ARG A 106 26.09 -5.43 -3.25
C ARG A 106 24.95 -4.82 -2.43
N HIS A 107 24.79 -5.30 -1.20
CA HIS A 107 23.93 -4.67 -0.20
C HIS A 107 24.59 -3.42 0.41
N PHE A 108 23.95 -2.27 0.22
CA PHE A 108 24.23 -1.03 0.95
C PHE A 108 23.14 -0.85 2.00
N GLY A 109 23.47 -0.37 3.20
CA GLY A 109 22.48 -0.04 4.23
C GLY A 109 21.72 -1.23 4.85
N VAL A 110 21.92 -2.46 4.37
CA VAL A 110 21.31 -3.69 4.87
C VAL A 110 22.42 -4.63 5.33
N GLN A 111 22.31 -5.13 6.56
CA GLN A 111 23.27 -6.06 7.17
C GLN A 111 22.99 -7.51 6.76
N TYR A 112 21.73 -7.95 6.82
CA TYR A 112 21.29 -9.25 6.29
C TYR A 112 19.77 -9.27 6.13
N ILE A 113 19.28 -10.28 5.40
CA ILE A 113 17.86 -10.66 5.40
C ILE A 113 17.73 -12.10 5.94
N GLY A 114 16.65 -12.38 6.66
CA GLY A 114 16.40 -13.68 7.27
C GLY A 114 14.91 -13.94 7.48
N GLY A 115 14.55 -15.03 8.16
CA GLY A 115 13.16 -15.46 8.32
C GLY A 115 12.84 -16.69 7.46
N SER A 116 11.59 -17.16 7.50
CA SER A 116 11.18 -18.32 6.70
C SER A 116 10.95 -17.93 5.24
N GLY A 117 10.36 -16.76 5.02
CA GLY A 117 9.91 -16.31 3.69
C GLY A 117 11.01 -15.97 2.69
N CYS A 118 12.28 -15.99 3.10
CA CYS A 118 13.42 -15.75 2.22
C CYS A 118 14.32 -16.98 2.02
N ARG A 119 14.00 -18.13 2.61
CA ARG A 119 14.88 -19.32 2.58
C ARG A 119 14.81 -20.07 1.26
N ASP A 120 13.60 -20.17 0.72
CA ASP A 120 13.29 -20.96 -0.45
C ASP A 120 12.99 -20.06 -1.66
N LEU A 121 12.61 -20.68 -2.77
CA LEU A 121 12.26 -20.00 -4.01
C LEU A 121 11.09 -19.01 -3.84
N TYR A 122 10.18 -19.31 -2.92
CA TYR A 122 8.94 -18.57 -2.75
C TYR A 122 8.86 -17.87 -1.39
N PHE A 123 8.20 -16.71 -1.39
CA PHE A 123 7.67 -16.05 -0.21
C PHE A 123 6.20 -16.45 -0.05
N SER A 124 5.95 -17.50 0.73
CA SER A 124 4.61 -18.09 0.83
C SER A 124 3.69 -17.25 1.74
N PRO A 125 2.36 -17.39 1.61
CA PRO A 125 1.41 -16.69 2.46
C PRO A 125 1.70 -16.89 3.96
N ARG A 126 1.61 -15.80 4.73
CA ARG A 126 1.85 -15.72 6.19
C ARG A 126 3.30 -15.91 6.65
N GLU A 127 4.21 -16.24 5.76
CA GLU A 127 5.63 -16.26 6.09
C GLU A 127 6.15 -14.86 6.38
N SER A 128 7.31 -14.78 7.04
CA SER A 128 7.90 -13.49 7.41
C SER A 128 9.37 -13.41 7.03
N ILE A 129 9.79 -12.22 6.64
CA ILE A 129 11.17 -11.85 6.35
C ILE A 129 11.58 -10.76 7.35
N ILE A 130 12.79 -10.89 7.88
CA ILE A 130 13.44 -9.91 8.73
C ILE A 130 14.48 -9.23 7.85
N ILE A 131 14.39 -7.91 7.72
CA ILE A 131 15.36 -7.07 7.03
C ILE A 131 16.13 -6.32 8.11
N ASP A 132 17.38 -6.72 8.35
CA ASP A 132 18.24 -6.05 9.33
C ASP A 132 19.01 -4.93 8.64
N LEU A 133 18.61 -3.69 8.92
CA LEU A 133 19.25 -2.50 8.36
C LEU A 133 20.44 -2.07 9.20
N LYS A 134 21.30 -1.21 8.64
CA LYS A 134 22.34 -0.55 9.43
C LYS A 134 21.71 0.20 10.61
N ASN A 135 22.29 0.02 11.79
CA ASN A 135 21.80 0.64 13.02
C ASN A 135 21.66 2.17 12.87
N GLY A 136 20.59 2.71 13.46
CA GLY A 136 20.30 4.14 13.50
C GLY A 136 19.49 4.68 12.31
N TYR A 137 19.11 3.82 11.36
CA TYR A 137 18.23 4.21 10.23
C TYR A 137 16.80 4.47 10.65
N ILE A 138 16.30 3.77 11.67
CA ILE A 138 14.94 3.91 12.17
C ILE A 138 15.00 4.18 13.67
N ARG A 139 14.21 5.15 14.13
CA ARG A 139 14.02 5.52 15.53
C ARG A 139 12.55 5.37 15.92
N PRO A 140 12.24 5.20 17.22
CA PRO A 140 10.85 5.19 17.68
C PRO A 140 10.12 6.47 17.27
N GLY A 141 8.90 6.31 16.73
CA GLY A 141 8.07 7.40 16.20
C GLY A 141 8.27 7.70 14.72
N ASP A 142 9.29 7.15 14.06
CA ASP A 142 9.49 7.35 12.62
C ASP A 142 8.39 6.68 11.80
N LYS A 143 7.95 7.35 10.72
CA LYS A 143 7.06 6.77 9.72
C LYS A 143 7.88 5.99 8.71
N VAL A 144 7.76 4.67 8.72
CA VAL A 144 8.46 3.76 7.83
C VAL A 144 7.52 3.29 6.72
N THR A 145 7.94 3.48 5.47
CA THR A 145 7.18 3.04 4.30
C THR A 145 7.96 1.96 3.56
N LEU A 146 7.32 0.81 3.35
CA LEU A 146 7.85 -0.30 2.56
C LEU A 146 7.21 -0.31 1.19
N TYR A 147 8.04 -0.25 0.15
CA TYR A 147 7.63 -0.54 -1.22
C TYR A 147 8.19 -1.89 -1.62
N ILE A 148 7.32 -2.79 -2.08
CA ILE A 148 7.70 -4.03 -2.73
C ILE A 148 7.40 -3.91 -4.22
N TYR A 149 8.42 -4.19 -5.02
CA TYR A 149 8.31 -4.25 -6.46
C TYR A 149 8.37 -5.70 -6.91
N GLN A 150 7.58 -6.03 -7.93
CA GLN A 150 7.58 -7.34 -8.55
C GLN A 150 8.03 -7.20 -10.00
N LYS A 151 8.94 -8.07 -10.45
CA LYS A 151 9.33 -8.15 -11.85
C LYS A 151 8.09 -8.47 -12.68
N TYR A 152 7.88 -7.71 -13.75
CA TYR A 152 6.72 -7.85 -14.61
C TYR A 152 7.14 -7.60 -16.06
N ASP A 153 7.06 -8.66 -16.86
CA ASP A 153 7.48 -8.63 -18.27
C ASP A 153 6.33 -8.24 -19.24
N GLY A 154 5.15 -7.90 -18.70
CA GLY A 154 3.99 -7.44 -19.47
C GLY A 154 3.89 -5.90 -19.56
N GLU A 155 2.87 -5.42 -20.26
CA GLU A 155 2.55 -3.99 -20.27
C GLU A 155 2.05 -3.54 -18.88
N ILE A 156 2.77 -2.60 -18.27
CA ILE A 156 2.36 -1.99 -17.01
C ILE A 156 1.17 -1.07 -17.29
N PHE A 157 -0.03 -1.50 -16.91
CA PHE A 157 -1.19 -0.61 -16.88
C PHE A 157 -0.98 0.46 -15.80
N LEU A 158 -1.09 1.73 -16.18
CA LEU A 158 -1.07 2.86 -15.26
C LEU A 158 -2.37 2.83 -14.44
N PRO A 159 -2.32 2.61 -13.11
CA PRO A 159 -3.52 2.67 -12.29
C PRO A 159 -4.07 4.10 -12.32
N LEU A 160 -5.39 4.27 -12.27
CA LEU A 160 -5.96 5.62 -12.17
C LEU A 160 -5.54 6.26 -10.83
N PRO A 161 -5.06 7.51 -10.84
CA PRO A 161 -4.68 8.18 -9.61
C PRO A 161 -5.91 8.42 -8.72
N THR A 162 -5.81 8.10 -7.44
CA THR A 162 -6.93 8.21 -6.50
C THR A 162 -6.98 9.55 -5.77
N ASN A 163 -5.86 10.27 -5.70
CA ASN A 163 -5.76 11.56 -5.00
C ASN A 163 -5.06 12.64 -5.85
N LEU A 164 -5.76 13.18 -6.85
CA LEU A 164 -5.24 14.18 -7.80
C LEU A 164 -4.88 15.54 -7.15
N LEU A 165 -5.49 15.87 -6.01
CA LEU A 165 -5.28 17.15 -5.35
C LEU A 165 -4.07 17.14 -4.40
N ASP A 166 -3.66 15.96 -3.95
CA ASP A 166 -2.48 15.82 -3.11
C ASP A 166 -1.20 15.85 -3.96
N ARG A 167 -0.42 16.92 -3.77
CA ARG A 167 0.84 17.14 -4.51
C ARG A 167 1.88 16.05 -4.21
N HIS A 168 1.97 15.59 -2.97
CA HIS A 168 2.97 14.60 -2.57
C HIS A 168 2.62 13.22 -3.15
N TYR A 169 1.35 12.83 -3.09
CA TYR A 169 0.82 11.64 -3.74
C TYR A 169 1.06 11.70 -5.25
N MET A 170 0.73 12.82 -5.91
CA MET A 170 0.98 13.00 -7.35
C MET A 170 2.45 12.92 -7.73
N ALA A 171 3.34 13.52 -6.94
CA ALA A 171 4.78 13.42 -7.19
C ALA A 171 5.27 11.96 -7.13
N ARG A 172 4.82 11.20 -6.12
CA ARG A 172 5.15 9.78 -5.98
C ARG A 172 4.53 8.96 -7.11
N TYR A 173 3.25 9.18 -7.44
CA TYR A 173 2.56 8.50 -8.52
C TYR A 173 3.30 8.67 -9.86
N LEU A 174 3.70 9.89 -10.20
CA LEU A 174 4.44 10.16 -11.43
C LEU A 174 5.81 9.47 -11.42
N LYS A 175 6.54 9.52 -10.30
CA LYS A 175 7.83 8.83 -10.15
C LYS A 175 7.70 7.32 -10.37
N GLU A 176 6.71 6.70 -9.72
CA GLU A 176 6.54 5.25 -9.72
C GLU A 176 5.97 4.70 -11.03
N PHE A 177 4.95 5.34 -11.59
CA PHE A 177 4.21 4.78 -12.73
C PHE A 177 4.56 5.44 -14.07
N VAL A 178 4.91 6.72 -14.10
CA VAL A 178 5.15 7.46 -15.36
C VAL A 178 6.62 7.46 -15.74
N TYR A 179 7.51 7.79 -14.80
CA TYR A 179 8.95 7.92 -15.09
C TYR A 179 9.73 6.61 -15.00
N LYS A 180 9.11 5.53 -14.50
CA LYS A 180 9.66 4.16 -14.46
C LYS A 180 11.08 4.09 -13.89
N ASP A 181 11.28 4.56 -12.67
CA ASP A 181 12.58 4.44 -11.98
C ASP A 181 13.11 2.99 -11.91
N MET A 182 12.25 1.98 -12.11
CA MET A 182 12.65 0.57 -12.27
C MET A 182 12.04 -0.06 -13.52
N GLU A 183 12.77 -0.03 -14.64
CA GLU A 183 12.38 -0.78 -15.84
C GLU A 183 12.19 -2.27 -15.54
N GLY A 184 11.09 -2.84 -16.05
CA GLY A 184 10.73 -4.26 -15.87
C GLY A 184 10.17 -4.62 -14.50
N TYR A 185 9.93 -3.65 -13.62
CA TYR A 185 9.30 -3.84 -12.32
C TYR A 185 8.06 -2.97 -12.17
N ARG A 186 7.05 -3.49 -11.46
CA ARG A 186 5.87 -2.73 -11.03
C ARG A 186 5.84 -2.63 -9.52
N LEU A 187 5.33 -1.51 -8.99
CA LEU A 187 4.99 -1.42 -7.57
C LEU A 187 3.86 -2.41 -7.27
N TYR A 188 4.17 -3.45 -6.49
CA TYR A 188 3.26 -4.54 -6.18
C TYR A 188 2.57 -4.33 -4.83
N SER A 189 3.30 -3.82 -3.85
CA SER A 189 2.75 -3.57 -2.52
C SER A 189 3.37 -2.34 -1.88
N GLU A 190 2.53 -1.56 -1.20
CA GLU A 190 2.96 -0.48 -0.33
C GLU A 190 2.38 -0.68 1.07
N HIS A 191 3.18 -0.45 2.10
CA HIS A 191 2.70 -0.44 3.47
C HIS A 191 3.43 0.59 4.32
N GLN A 192 2.69 1.37 5.11
CA GLN A 192 3.23 2.34 6.06
C GLN A 192 3.10 1.80 7.50
N PHE A 193 4.08 2.10 8.34
CA PHE A 193 4.15 1.68 9.74
C PHE A 193 4.79 2.77 10.59
N ILE A 194 4.24 3.02 11.78
CA ILE A 194 4.85 3.93 12.76
C ILE A 194 5.69 3.10 13.73
N ALA A 195 6.99 3.37 13.75
CA ALA A 195 7.99 2.58 14.47
C ALA A 195 7.96 2.74 16.00
#